data_AF-A0A2R3QB27-F1
#
_entry.id   AF-A0A2R3QB27-F1
#
_cell.length_a   1.000
_cell.length_b   1.000
_cell.length_c   1.000
_cell.angle_alpha   90.00
_cell.angle_beta   90.00
_cell.angle_gamma   90.00
#
_symmetry.space_group_name_H-M   'P 1'
#
loop_
_entity.id
_entity.type
_entity.pdbx_description
1 polymer ?
#
loop_
_entity_poly.entity_id
_entity_poly.type
_entity_poly.pdbx_seq_one_letter_code
_entity_poly.pdbx_strand_id
1 'polypeptide(L)'
;MTGGGSAARVSLPGVRAPGAGFDEPFAMLDACHERVRRSLDLLERLRAYLPDKGCDDSARQAARDVLRYFDIAAPLRHEDLTIYPAARAVLDQEKERAMGAEMAQRRGAGSALSKT
;
A
#
# COMPACT_ATOMS: atom_id res chain seq x y z
N MET A 1 18.51 17.41 45.38
CA MET A 1 17.81 16.13 45.65
C MET A 1 16.54 16.12 44.81
N THR A 2 16.39 15.10 43.96
CA THR A 2 15.16 14.57 43.27
C THR A 2 14.33 15.56 42.45
N GLY A 3 13.98 15.39 41.17
CA GLY A 3 13.88 14.26 40.23
C GLY A 3 12.79 14.71 39.24
N GLY A 4 12.95 14.72 37.92
CA GLY A 4 13.19 13.55 37.08
C GLY A 4 11.86 12.89 36.72
N GLY A 5 11.06 13.52 35.86
CA GLY A 5 9.79 12.99 35.35
C GLY A 5 9.75 13.03 33.83
N SER A 6 10.62 12.24 33.18
CA SER A 6 10.60 12.05 31.73
C SER A 6 9.37 11.24 31.36
N ALA A 7 8.44 11.85 30.64
CA ALA A 7 7.35 11.13 29.99
C ALA A 7 7.98 10.14 28.99
N ALA A 8 8.01 8.88 29.39
CA ALA A 8 8.58 7.79 28.60
C ALA A 8 7.88 7.74 27.25
N ARG A 9 8.65 7.98 26.18
CA ARG A 9 8.23 7.69 24.81
C ARG A 9 8.03 6.19 24.71
N VAL A 10 6.77 5.77 24.58
CA VAL A 10 6.41 4.39 24.25
C VAL A 10 7.04 4.06 22.90
N SER A 11 8.09 3.24 22.91
CA SER A 11 8.63 2.64 21.69
C SER A 11 7.72 1.48 21.29
N LEU A 12 6.96 1.68 20.22
CA LEU A 12 6.17 0.62 19.60
C LEU A 12 7.12 -0.34 18.86
N PRO A 13 7.06 -1.66 19.12
CA PRO A 13 7.80 -2.64 18.34
C PRO A 13 7.30 -2.63 16.89
N GLY A 14 8.20 -2.39 15.93
CA GLY A 14 7.89 -2.43 14.49
C GLY A 14 8.31 -1.21 13.66
N VAL A 15 8.95 -0.21 14.27
CA VAL A 15 9.47 0.94 13.51
C VAL A 15 10.87 0.67 12.94
N ARG A 16 10.94 0.78 11.61
CA ARG A 16 12.11 0.73 10.71
C ARG A 16 12.48 -0.66 10.20
N ALA A 17 11.75 -1.13 9.19
CA ALA A 17 12.46 -1.76 8.07
C ALA A 17 13.34 -0.66 7.43
N PRO A 18 14.64 -0.88 7.20
CA PRO A 18 15.43 0.04 6.39
C PRO A 18 14.65 0.26 5.09
N GLY A 19 14.48 1.52 4.71
CA GLY A 19 13.81 1.85 3.46
C GLY A 19 14.51 1.05 2.37
N ALA A 20 13.78 0.12 1.75
CA ALA A 20 14.24 -0.55 0.55
C ALA A 20 14.61 0.58 -0.42
N GLY A 21 15.91 0.76 -0.61
CA GLY A 21 16.46 1.71 -1.55
C GLY A 21 16.21 1.22 -2.96
N PHE A 22 16.56 2.03 -3.94
CA PHE A 22 16.45 1.66 -5.35
C PHE A 22 17.28 0.41 -5.72
N ASP A 23 18.17 -0.04 -4.85
CA ASP A 23 18.98 -1.25 -4.99
C ASP A 23 18.19 -2.55 -4.77
N GLU A 24 17.03 -2.49 -4.11
CA GLU A 24 16.12 -3.63 -3.88
C GLU A 24 14.68 -3.31 -4.34
N PRO A 25 14.45 -3.19 -5.65
CA PRO A 25 13.20 -2.66 -6.19
C PRO A 25 11.97 -3.49 -5.81
N PHE A 26 12.10 -4.82 -5.74
CA PHE A 26 10.98 -5.70 -5.36
C PHE A 26 10.65 -5.61 -3.87
N ALA A 27 11.65 -5.53 -2.99
CA ALA A 27 11.43 -5.33 -1.56
C ALA A 27 10.75 -3.97 -1.28
N MET A 28 11.10 -2.94 -2.05
CA MET A 28 10.43 -1.63 -2.01
C MET A 28 8.96 -1.73 -2.43
N LEU A 29 8.66 -2.45 -3.52
CA LEU A 29 7.28 -2.68 -3.96
C LEU A 29 6.48 -3.45 -2.92
N ASP A 30 7.03 -4.51 -2.33
CA ASP A 30 6.36 -5.28 -1.28
C ASP A 30 6.06 -4.41 -0.06
N ALA A 31 7.03 -3.61 0.39
CA ALA A 31 6.83 -2.68 1.50
C ALA A 31 5.77 -1.60 1.19
N CYS A 32 5.72 -1.13 -0.07
CA CYS A 32 4.69 -0.21 -0.53
C CYS A 32 3.30 -0.87 -0.47
N HIS A 33 3.16 -2.06 -1.08
CA HIS A 33 1.90 -2.80 -1.11
C HIS A 33 1.40 -3.20 0.26
N GLU A 34 2.28 -3.61 1.17
CA GLU A 34 1.92 -3.91 2.54
C GLU A 34 1.34 -2.67 3.25
N ARG A 35 1.89 -1.48 2.97
CA ARG A 35 1.37 -0.22 3.52
C ARG A 35 -0.01 0.14 2.94
N VAL A 36 -0.23 -0.08 1.63
CA VAL A 36 -1.57 0.05 1.01
C VAL A 36 -2.57 -0.86 1.74
N ARG A 37 -2.25 -2.16 1.86
CA ARG A 37 -3.14 -3.17 2.43
C ARG A 37 -3.53 -2.85 3.86
N ARG A 38 -2.57 -2.46 4.71
CA ARG A 38 -2.85 -2.06 6.11
C ARG A 38 -3.77 -0.84 6.20
N SER A 39 -3.61 0.12 5.29
CA SER A 39 -4.44 1.32 5.27
C SER A 39 -5.87 1.02 4.84
N LEU A 40 -6.05 0.11 3.87
CA LEU A 40 -7.37 -0.37 3.46
C LEU A 40 -8.06 -1.21 4.55
N ASP A 41 -7.34 -2.12 5.21
CA ASP A 41 -7.86 -2.91 6.34
C ASP A 41 -8.31 -1.98 7.50
N LEU A 42 -7.52 -0.95 7.81
CA LEU A 42 -7.90 0.04 8.82
C LEU A 42 -9.17 0.80 8.44
N LEU A 43 -9.33 1.17 7.16
CA LEU A 43 -10.54 1.82 6.66
C LEU A 43 -11.76 0.91 6.75
N GLU A 44 -11.62 -0.38 6.41
CA GLU A 44 -12.70 -1.35 6.53
C GLU A 44 -13.15 -1.55 7.98
N ARG A 45 -12.19 -1.66 8.91
CA ARG A 45 -12.46 -1.75 10.35
C ARG A 45 -13.13 -0.48 10.88
N LEU A 46 -12.67 0.70 10.46
CA LEU A 46 -13.28 1.97 10.85
C LEU A 46 -14.74 2.05 10.38
N ARG A 47 -15.01 1.66 9.13
CA ARG A 47 -16.38 1.60 8.59
C ARG A 47 -17.29 0.67 9.41
N ALA A 48 -16.76 -0.46 9.88
CA ALA A 48 -17.50 -1.39 10.73
C ALA A 48 -17.69 -0.86 12.17
N TYR A 49 -16.75 -0.07 12.68
CA TYR A 49 -16.75 0.46 14.04
C TYR A 49 -17.74 1.62 14.24
N LEU A 50 -17.82 2.53 13.25
CA LEU A 50 -18.57 3.78 13.36
C LEU A 50 -20.07 3.61 13.70
N PRO A 51 -20.81 2.63 13.13
CA PRO A 51 -22.23 2.46 13.45
C PRO A 51 -22.50 2.06 14.91
N ASP A 52 -21.59 1.33 15.55
CA ASP A 52 -21.78 0.81 16.92
C ASP A 52 -21.21 1.77 17.98
N LYS A 53 -20.05 2.36 17.73
CA LYS A 53 -19.30 3.15 18.74
C LYS A 53 -19.31 4.65 18.48
N GLY A 54 -19.69 5.08 17.27
CA GLY A 54 -19.66 6.48 16.88
C GLY A 54 -18.26 7.04 16.67
N CYS A 55 -18.16 8.37 16.55
CA CYS A 55 -16.92 9.08 16.28
C CYS A 55 -16.22 9.47 17.58
N ASP A 56 -15.58 8.51 18.23
CA ASP A 56 -14.71 8.74 19.39
C ASP A 56 -13.28 9.11 18.98
N ASP A 57 -12.37 9.25 19.96
CA ASP A 57 -10.97 9.58 19.68
C ASP A 57 -10.23 8.49 18.87
N SER A 58 -10.61 7.23 19.06
CA SER A 58 -10.03 6.11 18.32
C SER A 58 -10.44 6.16 16.85
N ALA A 59 -11.73 6.38 16.57
CA ALA A 59 -12.25 6.55 15.23
C ALA A 59 -11.62 7.75 14.51
N ARG A 60 -11.49 8.89 15.22
CA ARG A 60 -10.79 10.08 14.69
C ARG A 60 -9.33 9.80 14.37
N GLN A 61 -8.63 9.05 15.22
CA GLN A 61 -7.23 8.72 15.00
C GLN A 61 -7.05 7.77 13.82
N ALA A 62 -7.87 6.71 13.73
CA ALA A 62 -7.87 5.79 12.61
C ALA A 62 -8.13 6.51 11.27
N ALA A 63 -9.11 7.43 11.24
CA ALA A 63 -9.38 8.25 10.06
C ALA A 63 -8.17 9.10 9.65
N ARG A 64 -7.49 9.73 10.61
CA ARG A 64 -6.26 10.51 10.33
C ARG A 64 -5.14 9.63 9.78
N ASP A 65 -4.97 8.42 10.30
CA ASP A 65 -3.92 7.51 9.82
C ASP A 65 -4.19 7.00 8.40
N VAL A 66 -5.46 6.73 8.06
CA VAL A 66 -5.87 6.41 6.68
C VAL A 66 -5.60 7.58 5.75
N LEU A 67 -6.06 8.79 6.11
CA LEU A 67 -5.86 10.00 5.27
C LEU A 67 -4.38 10.29 5.06
N ARG A 68 -3.58 10.24 6.13
CA ARG A 68 -2.13 10.48 6.06
C ARG A 68 -1.44 9.53 5.07
N TYR A 69 -1.87 8.28 4.99
CA TYR A 69 -1.33 7.34 4.01
C TYR A 69 -1.62 7.82 2.58
N PHE A 70 -2.87 8.14 2.26
CA PHE A 70 -3.26 8.54 0.91
C PHE A 70 -2.78 9.94 0.51
N ASP A 71 -2.61 10.85 1.46
CA ASP A 71 -2.15 12.21 1.20
C ASP A 71 -0.62 12.30 1.04
N ILE A 72 0.13 11.48 1.77
CA ILE A 72 1.60 11.62 1.85
C ILE A 72 2.34 10.43 1.22
N ALA A 73 1.90 9.20 1.51
CA ALA A 73 2.63 8.01 1.08
C ALA A 73 2.19 7.49 -0.29
N ALA A 74 0.90 7.55 -0.62
CA ALA A 74 0.38 7.10 -1.91
C ALA A 74 0.89 7.92 -3.13
N PRO A 75 1.16 9.24 -3.03
CA PRO A 75 1.75 10.00 -4.13
C PRO A 75 3.18 9.58 -4.51
N LEU A 76 3.87 8.82 -3.66
CA LEU A 76 5.18 8.23 -3.97
C LEU A 76 4.99 6.98 -4.88
N ARG A 77 4.51 7.22 -6.11
CA ARG A 77 4.19 6.19 -7.11
C ARG A 77 5.47 5.62 -7.75
N HIS A 78 6.27 4.91 -6.96
CA HIS A 78 7.53 4.32 -7.41
C HIS A 78 7.34 3.33 -8.57
N GLU A 79 6.21 2.61 -8.60
CA GLU A 79 5.89 1.67 -9.67
C GLU A 79 5.70 2.39 -11.02
N ASP A 80 4.86 3.42 -11.04
CA ASP A 80 4.55 4.22 -12.24
C ASP A 80 5.72 5.02 -12.78
N LEU A 81 6.53 5.58 -11.87
CA LEU A 81 7.56 6.55 -12.21
C LEU A 81 8.95 5.95 -12.38
N THR A 82 9.20 4.76 -11.84
CA THR A 82 10.54 4.16 -11.83
C THR A 82 10.55 2.75 -12.38
N ILE A 83 9.67 1.86 -11.88
CA ILE A 83 9.73 0.44 -12.22
C ILE A 83 9.15 0.16 -13.62
N TYR A 84 7.96 0.66 -13.95
CA TYR A 84 7.39 0.43 -15.28
C TYR A 84 8.21 1.06 -16.41
N PRO A 85 8.75 2.29 -16.28
CA PRO A 85 9.70 2.81 -17.26
C PRO A 85 10.95 1.93 -17.42
N ALA A 86 11.55 1.46 -16.32
CA ALA A 86 12.73 0.58 -16.37
C ALA A 86 12.42 -0.77 -17.03
N ALA A 87 11.26 -1.38 -16.72
CA ALA A 87 10.83 -2.63 -17.34
C ALA A 87 10.60 -2.48 -18.85
N ARG A 88 9.95 -1.40 -19.30
CA ARG A 88 9.73 -1.11 -20.73
C ARG A 88 11.03 -0.83 -21.50
N ALA A 89 12.09 -0.41 -20.83
CA ALA A 89 13.38 -0.21 -21.48
C ALA A 89 14.07 -1.54 -21.86
N VAL A 90 13.69 -2.67 -21.22
CA VAL A 90 14.31 -3.99 -21.43
C VAL A 90 13.35 -5.04 -22.02
N LEU A 91 12.04 -4.81 -21.93
CA LEU A 91 11.01 -5.66 -22.51
C LEU A 91 10.71 -5.24 -23.95
N ASP A 92 10.68 -6.20 -24.87
CA ASP A 92 10.13 -5.94 -26.20
C ASP A 92 8.58 -5.88 -26.16
N GLN A 93 8.02 -5.22 -27.17
CA GLN A 93 6.58 -4.94 -27.26
C GLN A 93 5.75 -6.23 -27.39
N GLU A 94 6.30 -7.30 -27.96
CA GLU A 94 5.60 -8.58 -28.11
C GLU A 94 5.44 -9.26 -26.76
N LYS A 95 6.51 -9.35 -25.97
CA LYS A 95 6.49 -9.88 -24.61
C LYS A 95 5.58 -9.08 -23.69
N GLU A 96 5.61 -7.75 -23.79
CA GLU A 96 4.71 -6.89 -23.00
C GLU A 96 3.23 -7.18 -23.33
N ARG A 97 2.89 -7.30 -24.63
CA ARG A 97 1.53 -7.65 -25.06
C ARG A 97 1.12 -9.06 -24.60
N ALA A 98 2.00 -10.03 -24.73
CA ALA A 98 1.74 -11.40 -24.32
C ALA A 98 1.45 -11.49 -22.82
N MET A 99 2.27 -10.83 -21.98
CA MET A 99 2.01 -10.73 -20.54
C MET A 99 0.68 -10.02 -20.24
N GLY A 100 0.39 -8.91 -20.93
CA GLY A 100 -0.87 -8.20 -20.75
C GLY A 100 -2.11 -9.03 -21.09
N ALA A 101 -2.07 -9.80 -22.18
CA ALA A 101 -3.14 -10.71 -22.58
C ALA A 101 -3.36 -11.82 -21.54
N GLU A 102 -2.27 -12.38 -21.02
CA GLU A 102 -2.27 -13.39 -19.97
C GLU A 102 -2.91 -12.84 -18.67
N MET A 103 -2.52 -11.64 -18.24
CA MET A 103 -3.12 -10.98 -17.07
C MET A 103 -4.62 -10.70 -17.25
N ALA A 104 -5.05 -10.32 -18.46
CA ALA A 104 -6.46 -10.09 -18.77
C ALA A 104 -7.28 -11.40 -18.71
N GLN A 105 -6.72 -12.50 -19.21
CA GLN A 105 -7.36 -13.82 -19.12
C GLN A 105 -7.56 -14.27 -17.67
N ARG A 106 -6.56 -14.11 -16.79
CA ARG A 106 -6.68 -14.41 -15.35
C ARG A 106 -7.81 -13.64 -14.67
N ARG A 107 -8.09 -12.42 -15.15
CA ARG A 107 -9.16 -11.56 -14.63
C ARG A 107 -10.54 -11.86 -15.24
N GLY A 108 -10.65 -12.90 -16.07
CA GLY A 108 -11.90 -13.33 -16.69
C GLY A 108 -12.30 -12.54 -17.94
N ALA A 109 -11.45 -11.62 -18.43
CA ALA A 109 -11.77 -10.81 -19.60
C ALA A 109 -11.73 -11.59 -20.94
N GLY A 110 -11.23 -12.82 -20.94
CA GLY A 110 -11.08 -13.66 -22.14
C GLY A 110 -12.22 -14.66 -22.42
N SER A 111 -13.24 -14.77 -21.56
CA SER A 111 -14.24 -15.86 -21.66
C SER A 111 -15.62 -15.43 -22.19
N ALA A 112 -15.77 -14.21 -22.71
CA ALA A 112 -17.08 -13.67 -23.13
C ALA A 112 -17.38 -13.81 -24.65
N LEU A 113 -16.65 -14.67 -25.38
CA LEU A 113 -16.88 -14.94 -26.81
C LEU A 113 -16.92 -16.45 -27.09
N SER A 114 -17.84 -17.16 -26.44
CA SER A 114 -18.35 -18.44 -26.94
C SER A 114 -19.73 -18.72 -26.33
N LYS A 115 -20.76 -18.18 -26.97
CA LYS A 115 -22.11 -18.75 -26.93
C LYS A 115 -22.60 -18.76 -28.37
N THR A 116 -22.44 -19.92 -29.00
CA THR A 116 -23.17 -20.33 -30.22
C THR A 116 -24.55 -20.81 -29.80
#